data_AF-A0A7X3IHE6-F1
#
_entry.id   AF-A0A7X3IHE6-F1
#
_cell.length_a   1.000
_cell.length_b   1.000
_cell.length_c   1.000
_cell.angle_alpha   90.00
_cell.angle_beta   90.00
_cell.angle_gamma   90.00
#
_symmetry.space_group_name_H-M   'P 1'
#
loop_
_entity.id
_entity.type
_entity.pdbx_description
1 polymer ?
#
loop_
_entity_poly.entity_id
_entity_poly.type
_entity_poly.pdbx_seq_one_letter_code
_entity_poly.pdbx_strand_id
1 'polypeptide(L)'
;MWFFWKNSHVFKLIRNLEHQLHHLEHEIHHLKKQVNHVQEELQQVHFLKEQIHQLSKKVKQLESLYDLVEKLEDQLLTGLTENPELEAFLKLKIGMKVRIETAGTSLQGIILVVGTDAVELREANGDLLIIPFSHINAVQ
;
A
#
# COMPACT_ATOMS: atom_id res chain seq x y z
N MET A 1 -39.31 17.01 -75.24
CA MET A 1 -38.38 15.93 -74.83
C MET A 1 -38.04 15.93 -73.34
N TRP A 2 -37.86 17.09 -72.69
CA TRP A 2 -37.47 17.17 -71.25
C TRP A 2 -38.49 16.55 -70.26
N PHE A 3 -39.79 16.63 -70.56
CA PHE A 3 -40.86 16.07 -69.72
C PHE A 3 -40.91 14.53 -69.69
N PHE A 4 -40.55 13.84 -70.78
CA PHE A 4 -40.61 12.38 -70.84
C PHE A 4 -39.49 11.72 -70.02
N TRP A 5 -38.36 12.39 -69.88
CA TRP A 5 -37.20 11.87 -69.15
C TRP A 5 -37.43 11.86 -67.63
N LYS A 6 -38.08 12.90 -67.09
CA LYS A 6 -38.45 12.98 -65.67
C LYS A 6 -39.49 11.94 -65.21
N ASN A 7 -40.31 11.43 -66.14
CA ASN A 7 -41.31 10.38 -65.86
C ASN A 7 -40.82 8.95 -66.16
N SER A 8 -39.58 8.80 -66.64
CA SER A 8 -38.98 7.49 -66.88
C SER A 8 -38.76 6.73 -65.57
N HIS A 9 -39.00 5.43 -65.61
CA HIS A 9 -38.73 4.52 -64.49
C HIS A 9 -37.26 4.61 -64.03
N VAL A 10 -36.34 4.83 -64.96
CA VAL A 10 -34.90 5.00 -64.68
C VAL A 10 -34.64 6.26 -63.85
N PHE A 11 -35.30 7.37 -64.17
CA PHE A 11 -35.14 8.62 -63.41
C PHE A 11 -35.67 8.50 -61.97
N LYS A 12 -36.78 7.78 -61.78
CA LYS A 12 -37.32 7.48 -60.44
C LYS A 12 -36.38 6.58 -59.63
N LEU A 13 -35.74 5.60 -60.28
CA LEU A 13 -34.76 4.71 -59.65
C LEU A 13 -33.52 5.49 -59.20
N ILE A 14 -32.96 6.34 -60.07
CA ILE A 14 -31.80 7.19 -59.76
C ILE A 14 -32.11 8.09 -58.57
N ARG A 15 -33.26 8.77 -58.58
CA ARG A 15 -33.67 9.63 -57.47
C ARG A 15 -33.85 8.87 -56.16
N ASN A 16 -34.38 7.65 -56.20
CA ASN A 16 -34.51 6.82 -55.01
C ASN A 16 -33.14 6.40 -54.46
N LEU A 17 -32.21 6.01 -55.34
CA LEU A 17 -30.83 5.69 -54.97
C LEU A 17 -30.09 6.90 -54.40
N GLU A 18 -30.30 8.11 -54.95
CA GLU A 18 -29.77 9.35 -54.38
C GLU A 18 -30.29 9.62 -52.97
N HIS A 19 -31.58 9.42 -52.72
CA HIS A 19 -32.15 9.54 -51.38
C HIS A 19 -31.60 8.50 -50.41
N GLN A 20 -31.43 7.25 -50.86
CA GLN A 20 -30.82 6.18 -50.05
C GLN A 20 -29.34 6.47 -49.74
N LEU A 21 -28.58 6.97 -50.71
CA LEU A 21 -27.18 7.38 -50.50
C LEU A 21 -27.09 8.50 -49.48
N HIS A 22 -27.92 9.55 -49.60
CA HIS A 22 -27.93 10.63 -48.61
C HIS A 22 -28.34 10.15 -47.22
N HIS A 23 -29.29 9.21 -47.13
CA HIS A 23 -29.66 8.63 -45.84
C HIS A 23 -28.50 7.88 -45.21
N LEU A 24 -27.81 7.04 -45.99
CA LEU A 24 -26.62 6.31 -45.54
C LEU A 24 -25.47 7.25 -45.14
N GLU A 25 -25.26 8.35 -45.87
CA GLU A 25 -24.28 9.38 -45.50
C GLU A 25 -24.58 10.00 -44.13
N HIS A 26 -25.85 10.28 -43.85
CA HIS A 26 -26.29 10.77 -42.54
C HIS A 26 -26.09 9.73 -41.44
N GLU A 27 -26.41 8.47 -41.69
CA GLU A 27 -26.18 7.38 -40.73
C GLU A 27 -24.69 7.20 -40.42
N ILE A 28 -23.84 7.19 -41.44
CA ILE A 28 -22.38 7.12 -41.28
C ILE A 28 -21.87 8.31 -40.47
N HIS A 29 -22.38 9.52 -40.72
CA HIS A 29 -22.00 10.70 -39.96
C HIS A 29 -22.42 10.58 -38.48
N HIS A 30 -23.61 10.06 -38.21
CA HIS A 30 -24.10 9.84 -36.85
C HIS A 30 -23.28 8.77 -36.13
N LEU A 31 -23.01 7.64 -36.78
CA LEU A 31 -22.16 6.58 -36.23
C LEU A 31 -20.75 7.10 -35.92
N LYS A 32 -20.18 7.92 -36.80
CA LYS A 32 -18.87 8.55 -36.56
C LYS A 32 -18.87 9.41 -35.30
N LYS A 33 -19.95 10.16 -35.04
CA LYS A 33 -20.09 10.93 -33.79
C LYS A 33 -20.18 10.02 -32.57
N GLN A 34 -20.95 8.95 -32.65
CA GLN A 34 -21.05 7.98 -31.54
C GLN A 34 -19.71 7.33 -31.23
N VAL A 35 -18.96 6.91 -32.26
CA VAL A 35 -17.62 6.33 -32.10
C VAL A 35 -16.67 7.31 -31.42
N ASN A 36 -16.68 8.58 -31.85
CA ASN A 36 -15.85 9.61 -31.21
C ASN A 36 -16.22 9.80 -29.74
N HIS A 37 -17.52 9.83 -29.42
CA HIS A 37 -17.98 9.99 -28.05
C HIS A 37 -17.56 8.82 -27.16
N VAL A 38 -17.73 7.58 -27.63
CA VAL A 38 -17.27 6.38 -26.92
C VAL A 38 -15.76 6.39 -26.72
N GLN A 39 -15.01 6.90 -27.70
CA GLN A 39 -13.56 6.99 -27.59
C GLN A 39 -13.13 8.01 -26.52
N GLU A 40 -13.85 9.13 -26.39
CA GLU A 40 -13.64 10.10 -25.30
C GLU A 40 -13.97 9.49 -23.93
N GLU A 41 -15.08 8.77 -23.80
CA GLU A 41 -15.46 8.07 -22.57
C GLU A 41 -14.39 7.04 -22.16
N LEU A 42 -13.86 6.29 -23.14
CA LEU A 42 -12.82 5.28 -22.89
C LEU A 42 -11.51 5.90 -22.39
N GLN A 43 -11.16 7.08 -22.88
CA GLN A 43 -10.02 7.86 -22.36
C GLN A 43 -10.25 8.30 -20.90
N GLN A 44 -11.46 8.75 -20.57
CA GLN A 44 -11.81 9.13 -19.20
C GLN A 44 -11.71 7.94 -18.24
N VAL A 45 -12.22 6.77 -18.66
CA VAL A 45 -12.11 5.54 -17.87
C VAL A 45 -10.66 5.15 -17.63
N HIS A 46 -9.79 5.28 -18.64
CA HIS A 46 -8.36 5.02 -18.48
C HIS A 46 -7.72 5.96 -17.45
N PHE A 47 -8.05 7.25 -17.51
CA PHE A 47 -7.55 8.24 -16.55
C PHE A 47 -8.04 7.97 -15.12
N LEU A 48 -9.31 7.62 -14.95
CA LEU A 48 -9.87 7.25 -13.65
C LEU A 48 -9.21 5.98 -13.10
N LYS A 49 -8.95 4.99 -13.95
CA LYS A 49 -8.25 3.75 -13.56
C LYS A 49 -6.85 4.03 -13.02
N GLU A 50 -6.10 4.92 -13.67
CA GLU A 50 -4.77 5.33 -13.19
C GLU A 50 -4.87 6.05 -11.84
N GLN A 51 -5.84 6.96 -11.67
CA GLN A 51 -6.06 7.63 -10.38
C GLN A 51 -6.38 6.64 -9.25
N ILE A 52 -7.25 5.66 -9.52
CA ILE A 52 -7.58 4.59 -8.55
C ILE A 52 -6.32 3.79 -8.19
N HIS A 53 -5.46 3.48 -9.16
CA HIS A 53 -4.22 2.76 -8.90
C HIS A 53 -3.27 3.56 -8.01
N GLN A 54 -3.12 4.86 -8.27
CA GLN A 54 -2.29 5.73 -7.43
C GLN A 54 -2.87 5.89 -6.02
N LEU A 55 -4.19 6.00 -5.89
CA LEU A 55 -4.85 6.08 -4.58
C LEU A 55 -4.67 4.78 -3.79
N SER A 56 -4.81 3.62 -4.44
CA SER A 56 -4.57 2.32 -3.82
C SER A 56 -3.15 2.17 -3.27
N LYS A 57 -2.13 2.68 -3.99
CA LYS A 57 -0.75 2.72 -3.48
C LYS A 57 -0.62 3.58 -2.22
N LYS A 58 -1.26 4.76 -2.20
CA LYS A 58 -1.24 5.65 -1.03
C LYS A 58 -1.94 5.03 0.17
N VAL A 59 -3.06 4.33 -0.03
CA VAL A 59 -3.76 3.62 1.05
C VAL A 59 -2.86 2.55 1.67
N LYS A 60 -2.19 1.73 0.87
CA LYS A 60 -1.23 0.73 1.38
C LYS A 60 -0.08 1.35 2.18
N GLN A 61 0.41 2.50 1.73
CA GLN A 61 1.46 3.23 2.47
C GLN A 61 0.92 3.73 3.83
N LEU A 62 -0.31 4.26 3.86
CA LEU A 62 -0.94 4.71 5.11
C LEU A 62 -1.18 3.55 6.08
N GLU A 63 -1.65 2.39 5.59
CA GLU A 63 -1.80 1.18 6.41
C GLU A 63 -0.46 0.77 7.05
N SER A 64 0.62 0.73 6.27
CA SER A 64 1.95 0.38 6.81
C SER A 64 2.49 1.39 7.83
N LEU A 65 2.14 2.67 7.67
CA LEU A 65 2.51 3.71 8.64
C LEU A 65 1.68 3.59 9.91
N TYR A 66 0.40 3.24 9.79
CA TYR A 66 -0.48 3.02 10.93
C TYR A 66 0.04 1.87 11.80
N ASP A 67 0.39 0.73 11.19
CA ASP A 67 0.96 -0.42 11.91
C ASP A 67 2.28 -0.06 12.63
N LEU A 68 3.09 0.82 12.02
CA LEU A 68 4.34 1.28 12.63
C LEU A 68 4.07 2.21 13.81
N VAL A 69 3.09 3.11 13.71
CA VAL A 69 2.69 3.99 14.81
C VAL A 69 2.13 3.16 15.96
N GLU A 70 1.26 2.19 15.70
CA GLU A 70 0.70 1.32 16.73
C GLU A 70 1.81 0.58 17.50
N LYS A 71 2.81 0.04 16.79
CA LYS A 71 3.98 -0.59 17.43
C LYS A 71 4.79 0.39 18.28
N LEU A 72 5.02 1.61 17.79
CA LEU A 72 5.76 2.62 18.55
C LEU A 72 4.98 3.08 19.79
N GLU A 73 3.65 3.23 19.67
CA GLU A 73 2.79 3.56 20.80
C GLU A 73 2.81 2.46 21.86
N ASP A 74 2.75 1.19 21.45
CA ASP A 74 2.86 0.05 22.37
C ASP A 74 4.23 0.01 23.06
N GLN A 75 5.32 0.25 22.33
CA GLN A 75 6.67 0.37 22.90
C GLN A 75 6.78 1.52 23.91
N LEU A 76 6.12 2.66 23.66
CA LEU A 76 6.09 3.79 24.59
C LEU A 76 5.25 3.52 25.83
N LEU A 77 4.09 2.84 25.68
CA LEU A 77 3.18 2.54 26.78
C LEU A 77 3.75 1.45 27.71
N THR A 78 4.31 0.40 27.14
CA THR A 78 4.89 -0.72 27.89
C THR A 78 6.29 -0.40 28.40
N GLY A 79 6.98 0.54 27.76
CA GLY A 79 8.41 0.77 27.97
C GLY A 79 9.27 -0.41 27.51
N LEU A 80 8.73 -1.35 26.73
CA LEU A 80 9.45 -2.53 26.23
C LEU A 80 9.92 -2.22 24.81
N THR A 81 11.11 -1.62 24.69
CA THR A 81 11.69 -1.26 23.39
C THR A 81 12.58 -2.39 22.88
N GLU A 82 12.31 -2.86 21.66
CA GLU A 82 13.19 -3.79 20.98
C GLU A 82 14.57 -3.17 20.76
N ASN A 83 15.63 -3.87 21.14
CA ASN A 83 17.01 -3.46 20.90
C ASN A 83 17.82 -4.66 20.37
N PRO A 84 17.83 -4.89 19.05
CA PRO A 84 18.44 -6.09 18.46
C PRO A 84 19.95 -6.16 18.69
N GLU A 85 20.63 -5.03 18.83
CA GLU A 85 22.07 -5.00 19.12
C GLU A 85 22.34 -5.46 20.56
N LEU A 86 21.58 -4.96 21.53
CA LEU A 86 21.68 -5.36 22.93
C LEU A 86 21.25 -6.82 23.12
N GLU A 87 20.19 -7.25 22.43
CA GLU A 87 19.73 -8.64 22.40
C GLU A 87 20.85 -9.57 21.90
N ALA A 88 21.45 -9.25 20.75
CA ALA A 88 22.53 -10.05 20.19
C ALA A 88 23.74 -10.10 21.13
N PHE A 89 24.11 -8.97 21.74
CA PHE A 89 25.19 -8.90 22.71
C PHE A 89 24.91 -9.76 23.95
N LEU A 90 23.73 -9.65 24.54
CA LEU A 90 23.34 -10.40 25.74
C LEU A 90 23.18 -11.90 25.45
N LYS A 91 22.72 -12.28 24.25
CA LYS A 91 22.64 -13.69 23.82
C LYS A 91 24.01 -14.36 23.84
N LEU A 92 25.07 -13.63 23.49
CA LEU A 92 26.45 -14.13 23.57
C LEU A 92 26.96 -14.29 25.02
N LYS A 93 26.26 -13.69 25.98
CA LYS A 93 26.61 -13.68 27.42
C LYS A 93 25.72 -14.61 28.25
N ILE A 94 24.85 -15.42 27.63
CA ILE A 94 24.03 -16.41 28.33
C ILE A 94 24.93 -17.37 29.13
N GLY A 95 24.58 -17.60 30.39
CA GLY A 95 25.37 -18.41 31.33
C GLY A 95 26.61 -17.72 31.89
N MET A 96 26.93 -16.50 31.45
CA MET A 96 28.02 -15.70 31.99
C MET A 96 27.53 -14.76 33.09
N LYS A 97 28.42 -14.45 34.03
CA LYS A 97 28.19 -13.40 35.03
C LYS A 97 28.37 -12.04 34.35
N VAL A 98 27.35 -11.20 34.41
CA VAL A 98 27.33 -9.85 33.85
C VAL A 98 26.99 -8.83 34.93
N ARG A 99 27.37 -7.59 34.70
CA ARG A 99 26.92 -6.43 35.48
C ARG A 99 26.06 -5.55 34.58
N ILE A 100 24.82 -5.30 34.99
CA ILE A 100 23.86 -4.47 34.28
C ILE A 100 23.68 -3.17 35.06
N GLU A 101 23.98 -2.05 34.43
CA GLU A 101 23.73 -0.72 34.98
C GLU A 101 22.36 -0.23 34.52
N THR A 102 21.50 0.09 35.48
CA THR A 102 20.18 0.70 35.25
C THR A 102 20.18 2.15 35.73
N ALA A 103 19.11 2.89 35.43
CA ALA A 103 18.99 4.30 35.83
C ALA A 103 19.14 4.56 37.34
N GLY A 104 18.86 3.57 38.19
CA GLY A 104 18.92 3.72 39.65
C GLY A 104 19.89 2.79 40.36
N THR A 105 20.29 1.66 39.76
CA THR A 105 21.08 0.62 40.44
C THR A 105 21.98 -0.16 39.50
N SER A 106 22.98 -0.84 40.05
CA SER A 106 23.82 -1.80 39.33
C SER A 106 23.49 -3.21 39.82
N LEU A 107 23.00 -4.05 38.92
CA LEU A 107 22.62 -5.44 39.20
C LEU A 107 23.73 -6.38 38.71
N GLN A 108 23.98 -7.46 39.43
CA GLN A 108 25.01 -8.42 39.07
C GLN A 108 24.49 -9.85 39.21
N GLY A 109 24.53 -10.59 38.10
CA GLY A 109 23.95 -11.93 38.05
C GLY A 109 24.42 -12.72 36.84
N ILE A 110 23.92 -13.94 36.71
CA ILE A 110 24.15 -14.81 35.56
C ILE A 110 22.94 -14.70 34.63
N ILE A 111 23.16 -14.40 33.36
CA ILE A 111 22.07 -14.37 32.36
C ILE A 111 21.55 -15.79 32.15
N LEU A 112 20.24 -15.98 32.28
CA LEU A 112 19.58 -17.24 32.00
C LEU A 112 19.00 -17.26 30.58
N VAL A 113 18.23 -16.22 30.26
CA VAL A 113 17.47 -16.11 29.00
C VAL A 113 17.45 -14.66 28.57
N VAL A 114 17.46 -14.44 27.25
CA VAL A 114 17.33 -13.11 26.64
C VAL A 114 16.11 -13.15 25.72
N GLY A 115 15.12 -12.33 26.04
CA GLY A 115 13.95 -12.07 25.21
C GLY A 115 14.22 -11.00 24.15
N THR A 116 13.18 -10.60 23.44
CA THR A 116 13.25 -9.55 22.40
C THR A 116 13.35 -8.13 22.96
N ASP A 117 12.94 -7.96 24.20
CA ASP A 117 12.72 -6.68 24.88
C ASP A 117 13.21 -6.65 26.34
N ALA A 118 13.62 -7.80 26.88
CA ALA A 118 14.09 -7.93 28.26
C ALA A 118 15.12 -9.06 28.42
N VAL A 119 15.88 -9.00 29.50
CA VAL A 119 16.81 -10.06 29.92
C VAL A 119 16.44 -10.60 31.29
N GLU A 120 16.50 -11.92 31.42
CA GLU A 120 16.35 -12.61 32.70
C GLU A 120 17.72 -12.97 33.26
N LEU A 121 17.98 -12.55 34.50
CA LEU A 121 19.21 -12.85 35.24
C LEU A 121 18.89 -13.52 36.58
N ARG A 122 19.85 -14.32 37.06
CA ARG A 122 19.85 -14.87 38.42
C ARG A 122 20.94 -14.20 39.25
N GLU A 123 20.55 -13.55 40.33
CA GLU A 123 21.49 -12.94 41.27
C GLU A 123 22.15 -13.98 42.19
N ALA A 124 23.21 -13.58 42.89
CA ALA A 124 23.99 -14.49 43.74
C ALA A 124 23.20 -15.07 44.93
N ASN A 125 22.14 -14.38 45.36
CA ASN A 125 21.20 -14.84 46.38
C ASN A 125 20.18 -15.87 45.85
N GLY A 126 20.16 -16.12 44.53
CA GLY A 126 19.23 -17.04 43.87
C GLY A 126 17.97 -16.37 43.30
N ASP A 127 17.79 -15.06 43.50
CA ASP A 127 16.63 -14.34 42.99
C ASP A 127 16.67 -14.22 41.47
N LEU A 128 15.49 -14.27 40.84
CA LEU A 128 15.30 -14.08 39.40
C LEU A 128 14.81 -12.66 39.15
N LEU A 129 15.52 -11.94 38.29
CA LEU A 129 15.16 -10.58 37.88
C LEU A 129 14.99 -10.53 36.37
N ILE A 130 13.90 -9.91 35.94
CA ILE A 130 13.63 -9.59 34.54
C ILE A 130 13.84 -8.08 34.39
N ILE A 131 14.79 -7.69 33.54
CA ILE A 131 15.11 -6.29 33.27
C ILE A 131 14.74 -5.97 31.81
N PRO A 132 13.76 -5.07 31.58
CA PRO A 132 13.51 -4.51 30.26
C PRO A 132 14.73 -3.79 29.69
N PHE A 133 14.98 -3.92 28.39
CA PHE A 133 16.10 -3.26 27.71
C PHE A 133 16.07 -1.74 27.85
N SER A 134 14.88 -1.13 27.91
CA SER A 134 14.69 0.30 28.14
C SER A 134 15.28 0.81 29.45
N HIS A 135 15.45 -0.05 30.45
CA HIS A 135 16.03 0.30 31.75
C HIS A 135 17.52 0.02 31.83
N ILE A 136 18.13 -0.54 30.78
CA ILE A 136 19.56 -0.88 30.73
C ILE A 136 20.33 0.28 30.10
N ASN A 137 21.20 0.90 30.88
CA ASN A 137 22.09 1.96 30.41
C ASN A 137 23.42 1.39 29.89
N ALA A 138 23.94 0.34 30.54
CA ALA A 138 25.19 -0.31 30.15
C ALA A 138 25.25 -1.75 30.65
N VAL A 139 26.05 -2.58 29.97
CA VAL A 139 26.34 -3.97 30.36
C VAL A 139 27.85 -4.20 30.31
N GLN A 140 28.40 -4.82 31.37
CA GLN A 140 29.82 -5.18 31.52
C GLN A 140 29.99 -6.68 31.75
#